data_AF-A0A534M974-F1
#
_entry.id   AF-A0A534M974-F1
#
_cell.length_a   1.000
_cell.length_b   1.000
_cell.length_c   1.000
_cell.angle_alpha   90.00
_cell.angle_beta   90.00
_cell.angle_gamma   90.00
#
_symmetry.space_group_name_H-M   'P 1'
#
loop_
_entity.id
_entity.type
_entity.pdbx_description
1 polymer ?
#
loop_
_entity_poly.entity_id
_entity_poly.type
_entity_poly.pdbx_seq_one_letter_code
_entity_poly.pdbx_strand_id
1 'polypeptide(L)'
;MTTDRRFSRFSKSPATAAFSVTEIPDDGVCLSAFVIVTEALDSRKVLMGHMSPKAAWDHIGALDPSRVEAHSHGWMLPSSHLIFRESPDDAARRIAREQLELPGLALSGPTVVSEV
;
A
#
# COMPACT_ATOMS: atom_id res chain seq x y z
N MET A 1 7.35 -11.17 12.86
CA MET A 1 6.80 -12.43 12.33
C MET A 1 6.46 -12.16 10.89
N THR A 2 6.92 -12.97 9.96
CA THR A 2 6.53 -12.86 8.55
C THR A 2 5.01 -13.03 8.45
N THR A 3 4.32 -12.05 7.88
CA THR A 3 2.86 -12.10 7.75
C THR A 3 2.39 -13.27 6.88
N ASP A 4 1.22 -13.81 7.19
CA ASP A 4 0.46 -14.74 6.36
C ASP A 4 -0.23 -14.07 5.15
N ARG A 5 -0.29 -12.73 5.15
CA ARG A 5 -0.87 -11.93 4.06
C ARG A 5 -0.03 -12.06 2.81
N ARG A 6 -0.68 -12.42 1.71
CA ARG A 6 -0.06 -12.45 0.38
C ARG A 6 -0.39 -11.15 -0.34
N PHE A 7 0.59 -10.28 -0.45
CA PHE A 7 0.45 -9.02 -1.15
C PHE A 7 0.70 -9.18 -2.65
N SER A 8 -0.04 -8.42 -3.46
CA SER A 8 -0.06 -8.41 -4.92
C SER A 8 1.20 -7.75 -5.49
N ARG A 9 2.35 -8.30 -5.14
CA ARG A 9 3.68 -7.98 -5.66
C ARG A 9 4.15 -9.21 -6.45
N PHE A 10 3.97 -9.15 -7.76
CA PHE A 10 4.24 -10.26 -8.67
C PHE A 10 5.61 -10.08 -9.30
N SER A 11 6.44 -11.13 -9.26
CA SER A 11 7.78 -11.11 -9.84
C SER A 11 8.18 -12.50 -10.33
N LYS A 12 9.05 -12.56 -11.34
CA LYS A 12 9.70 -13.82 -11.76
C LYS A 12 10.81 -14.29 -10.81
N SER A 13 11.28 -13.41 -9.90
CA SER A 13 12.32 -13.74 -8.93
C SER A 13 11.86 -14.83 -7.96
N PRO A 14 12.58 -15.96 -7.84
CA PRO A 14 12.26 -17.01 -6.87
C PRO A 14 12.23 -16.52 -5.42
N ALA A 15 12.97 -15.45 -5.10
CA ALA A 15 13.04 -14.89 -3.76
C ALA A 15 11.77 -14.11 -3.36
N THR A 16 10.97 -13.67 -4.34
CA THR A 16 9.78 -12.83 -4.11
C THR A 16 8.52 -13.38 -4.79
N ALA A 17 8.63 -14.49 -5.53
CA ALA A 17 7.50 -15.15 -6.18
C ALA A 17 6.56 -15.79 -5.15
N ALA A 18 5.55 -15.02 -4.74
CA ALA A 18 4.48 -15.51 -3.86
C ALA A 18 3.31 -16.18 -4.62
N PHE A 19 3.34 -16.13 -5.96
CA PHE A 19 2.25 -16.59 -6.81
C PHE A 19 2.77 -17.30 -8.07
N SER A 20 2.09 -18.37 -8.47
CA SER A 20 2.33 -19.09 -9.73
C SER A 20 1.59 -18.40 -10.88
N VAL A 21 2.02 -17.18 -11.22
CA VAL A 21 1.50 -16.46 -12.40
C VAL A 21 2.42 -16.74 -13.59
N THR A 22 1.85 -17.10 -14.74
CA THR A 22 2.62 -17.53 -15.92
C THR A 22 3.16 -16.37 -16.76
N GLU A 23 2.51 -15.21 -16.70
CA GLU A 23 2.88 -14.02 -17.46
C GLU A 23 2.98 -12.83 -16.52
N ILE A 24 4.22 -12.37 -16.28
CA ILE A 24 4.56 -11.18 -15.51
C ILE A 24 5.63 -10.44 -16.33
N PRO A 25 5.65 -9.09 -16.38
CA PRO A 25 6.78 -8.33 -16.91
C PRO A 25 8.09 -8.72 -16.23
N ASP A 26 9.23 -8.55 -16.91
CA ASP A 26 10.54 -8.92 -16.36
C ASP A 26 10.86 -8.16 -15.06
N ASP A 27 10.47 -6.89 -14.99
CA ASP A 27 10.63 -6.04 -13.81
C ASP A 27 9.57 -6.29 -12.71
N GLY A 28 8.65 -7.21 -12.95
CA GLY A 28 7.53 -7.47 -12.05
C GLY A 28 6.39 -6.46 -12.20
N VAL A 29 5.32 -6.68 -11.43
CA VAL A 29 4.20 -5.74 -11.32
C VAL A 29 3.66 -5.75 -9.90
N CYS A 30 3.28 -4.59 -9.40
CA CYS A 30 2.57 -4.49 -8.14
C CYS A 30 1.22 -3.79 -8.32
N LEU A 31 0.23 -4.25 -7.57
CA LEU A 31 -1.06 -3.57 -7.44
C LEU A 31 -1.07 -2.87 -6.09
N SER A 32 -1.28 -1.56 -6.10
CA SER A 32 -1.24 -0.71 -4.91
C SER A 32 -2.49 0.14 -4.80
N ALA A 33 -2.88 0.43 -3.56
CA ALA A 33 -3.87 1.45 -3.24
C ALA A 33 -3.18 2.61 -2.52
N PHE A 34 -3.61 3.83 -2.84
CA PHE A 34 -3.19 5.06 -2.21
C PHE A 34 -4.43 5.76 -1.65
N VAL A 35 -4.35 6.24 -0.41
CA VAL A 35 -5.43 7.00 0.21
C VAL A 35 -5.00 8.46 0.28
N ILE A 36 -5.69 9.30 -0.50
CA ILE A 36 -5.50 10.75 -0.46
C ILE A 36 -6.54 11.32 0.51
N VAL A 37 -6.07 11.79 1.66
CA VAL A 37 -6.92 12.48 2.63
C VAL A 37 -6.64 13.97 2.55
N THR A 38 -7.68 14.76 2.38
CA THR A 38 -7.58 16.22 2.34
C THR A 38 -8.33 16.86 3.49
N GLU A 39 -7.94 18.08 3.85
CA GLU A 39 -8.75 18.90 4.77
C GLU A 39 -10.12 19.19 4.16
N ALA A 40 -11.20 19.08 4.94
CA ALA A 40 -12.57 19.22 4.45
C ALA A 40 -12.87 20.58 3.80
N LEU A 41 -12.19 21.64 4.24
CA LEU A 41 -12.39 23.01 3.77
C LEU A 41 -11.30 23.47 2.77
N ASP A 42 -10.24 22.67 2.57
CA ASP A 42 -9.17 22.99 1.62
C ASP A 42 -8.57 21.71 1.03
N SER A 43 -9.05 21.34 -0.17
CA SER A 43 -8.60 20.13 -0.88
C SER A 43 -7.14 20.16 -1.34
N ARG A 44 -6.44 21.30 -1.20
CA ARG A 44 -5.02 21.42 -1.54
C ARG A 44 -4.10 20.96 -0.39
N LYS A 45 -4.65 20.81 0.81
CA LYS A 45 -3.91 20.28 1.96
C LYS A 45 -4.09 18.78 2.03
N VAL A 46 -3.02 18.04 1.78
CA VAL A 46 -3.00 16.58 1.74
C VAL A 46 -2.31 16.04 2.98
N LEU A 47 -2.90 15.05 3.65
CA LEU A 47 -2.27 14.33 4.74
C LEU A 47 -1.14 13.45 4.20
N MET A 48 0.05 13.66 4.76
CA MET A 48 1.22 12.81 4.55
C MET A 48 1.77 12.38 5.91
N GLY A 49 2.51 11.27 5.94
CA GLY A 49 3.12 10.76 7.16
C GLY A 49 4.55 10.28 6.95
N HIS A 50 5.28 10.20 8.05
CA HIS A 50 6.55 9.48 8.12
C HIS A 50 6.29 8.05 8.57
N MET A 51 6.98 7.10 7.95
CA MET A 51 6.89 5.70 8.37
C MET A 51 7.59 5.51 9.72
N SER A 52 6.91 4.86 10.67
CA SER A 52 7.57 4.42 11.92
C SER A 52 8.44 3.19 11.63
N PRO A 53 9.78 3.23 11.79
CA PRO A 53 10.64 2.09 11.48
C PRO A 53 10.40 0.87 12.38
N LYS A 54 9.74 1.08 13.52
CA LYS A 54 9.45 0.03 14.52
C LYS A 54 8.14 -0.71 14.26
N ALA A 55 7.31 -0.24 13.33
CA ALA A 55 6.03 -0.86 13.00
C ALA A 55 6.23 -2.10 12.11
N ALA A 56 5.28 -3.04 12.17
CA ALA A 56 5.28 -4.27 11.36
C ALA A 56 4.86 -3.99 9.90
N TRP A 57 5.69 -3.26 9.17
CA TRP A 57 5.40 -2.82 7.80
C TRP A 57 5.34 -3.95 6.78
N ASP A 58 5.90 -5.11 7.09
CA ASP A 58 5.71 -6.34 6.32
C ASP A 58 4.24 -6.78 6.34
N HIS A 59 3.56 -6.62 7.49
CA HIS A 59 2.14 -6.89 7.67
C HIS A 59 1.22 -5.76 7.20
N ILE A 60 1.63 -4.50 7.39
CA ILE A 60 0.81 -3.31 7.13
C ILE A 60 0.85 -2.90 5.64
N GLY A 61 2.05 -2.93 5.05
CA GLY A 61 2.35 -2.29 3.76
C GLY A 61 3.03 -3.19 2.73
N ALA A 62 3.34 -4.44 3.09
CA ALA A 62 4.18 -5.34 2.30
C ALA A 62 5.61 -4.82 2.08
N LEU A 63 6.14 -4.08 3.06
CA LEU A 63 7.48 -3.50 3.00
C LEU A 63 8.40 -4.29 3.92
N ASP A 64 9.44 -4.86 3.33
CA ASP A 64 10.51 -5.47 4.09
C ASP A 64 11.33 -4.39 4.84
N PRO A 65 12.06 -4.75 5.91
CA PRO A 65 12.76 -3.78 6.74
C PRO A 65 13.73 -2.86 5.98
N SER A 66 14.38 -3.37 4.92
CA SER A 66 15.33 -2.57 4.14
C SER A 66 14.63 -1.43 3.38
N ARG A 67 13.41 -1.69 2.88
CA ARG A 67 12.58 -0.67 2.24
C ARG A 67 12.02 0.33 3.25
N VAL A 68 11.63 -0.14 4.44
CA VAL A 68 11.18 0.75 5.52
C VAL A 68 12.28 1.74 5.87
N GLU A 69 13.51 1.27 6.05
CA GLU A 69 14.66 2.13 6.35
C GLU A 69 14.87 3.17 5.24
N ALA A 70 14.95 2.72 3.98
CA ALA A 70 15.17 3.59 2.82
C ALA A 70 14.09 4.69 2.65
N HIS A 71 12.84 4.41 3.03
CA HIS A 71 11.71 5.32 2.85
C HIS A 71 11.27 6.05 4.13
N SER A 72 11.80 5.70 5.29
CA SER A 72 11.39 6.27 6.59
C SER A 72 11.63 7.77 6.75
N HIS A 73 12.62 8.30 6.02
CA HIS A 73 13.00 9.71 6.09
C HIS A 73 12.14 10.63 5.22
N GLY A 74 11.34 10.07 4.30
CA GLY A 74 10.50 10.84 3.38
C GLY A 74 9.07 11.04 3.89
N TRP A 75 8.38 12.05 3.33
CA TRP A 75 6.94 12.17 3.44
C TRP A 75 6.26 11.20 2.48
N MET A 76 5.34 10.39 2.99
CA MET A 76 4.66 9.35 2.21
C MET A 76 3.14 9.53 2.29
N LEU A 77 2.46 9.20 1.18
CA LEU A 77 1.02 8.97 1.20
C LEU A 77 0.71 7.64 1.88
N PRO A 78 -0.39 7.55 2.65
CA PRO A 78 -0.89 6.26 3.15
C PRO A 78 -1.16 5.33 1.99
N SER A 79 -0.44 4.21 1.95
CA SER A 79 -0.45 3.32 0.79
C SER A 79 -0.03 1.91 1.16
N SER A 80 -0.50 0.94 0.40
CA SER A 80 -0.19 -0.47 0.59
C SER A 80 -0.40 -1.21 -0.73
N HIS A 81 0.40 -2.25 -0.95
CA HIS A 81 0.01 -3.24 -1.96
C HIS A 81 -1.34 -3.85 -1.59
N LEU A 82 -2.14 -4.20 -2.60
CA LEU A 82 -3.37 -4.96 -2.40
C LEU A 82 -3.00 -6.35 -1.86
N ILE A 83 -3.78 -6.87 -0.93
CA ILE A 83 -3.76 -8.30 -0.61
C ILE A 83 -4.37 -9.06 -1.79
N PHE A 84 -3.90 -10.28 -2.06
CA PHE A 84 -4.42 -11.07 -3.16
C PHE A 84 -5.95 -11.27 -3.03
N ARG A 85 -6.68 -10.94 -4.09
CA ARG A 85 -8.17 -10.92 -4.15
C ARG A 85 -8.83 -9.83 -3.28
N GLU A 86 -8.06 -8.86 -2.78
CA GLU A 86 -8.59 -7.66 -2.14
C GLU A 86 -9.06 -6.65 -3.20
N SER A 87 -10.20 -6.00 -2.98
CA SER A 87 -10.63 -4.89 -3.83
C SER A 87 -9.86 -3.60 -3.47
N PRO A 88 -9.74 -2.63 -4.39
CA PRO A 88 -9.15 -1.32 -4.05
C PRO A 88 -9.86 -0.63 -2.88
N ASP A 89 -11.19 -0.75 -2.78
CA ASP A 89 -11.99 -0.21 -1.67
C ASP A 89 -11.61 -0.85 -0.32
N ASP A 90 -11.50 -2.17 -0.28
CA ASP A 90 -11.12 -2.89 0.94
C ASP A 90 -9.69 -2.54 1.36
N ALA A 91 -8.78 -2.42 0.39
CA ALA A 91 -7.40 -1.98 0.62
C ALA A 91 -7.37 -0.56 1.20
N ALA A 92 -8.16 0.37 0.66
CA ALA A 92 -8.24 1.75 1.16
C ALA A 92 -8.79 1.81 2.60
N ARG A 93 -9.83 1.03 2.91
CA ARG A 93 -10.37 0.90 4.28
C ARG A 93 -9.35 0.29 5.23
N ARG A 94 -8.58 -0.70 4.77
CA ARG A 94 -7.49 -1.31 5.55
C ARG A 94 -6.39 -0.31 5.84
N ILE A 95 -5.95 0.46 4.84
CA ILE A 95 -4.95 1.52 5.01
C ILE A 95 -5.44 2.56 6.04
N ALA A 96 -6.68 3.04 5.90
CA ALA A 96 -7.24 4.00 6.85
C ALA A 96 -7.28 3.46 8.29
N ARG A 97 -7.64 2.18 8.47
CA ARG A 97 -7.66 1.54 9.79
C ARG A 97 -6.26 1.29 10.36
N GLU A 98 -5.35 0.73 9.57
CA GLU A 98 -4.07 0.17 10.06
C GLU A 98 -2.91 1.16 10.02
N GLN A 99 -2.95 2.19 9.15
CA GLN A 99 -1.91 3.21 9.06
C GLN A 99 -2.33 4.54 9.68
N LEU A 100 -3.62 4.90 9.58
CA LEU A 100 -4.11 6.19 10.08
C LEU A 100 -4.90 6.07 11.40
N GLU A 101 -5.23 4.87 11.84
CA GLU A 101 -6.08 4.62 13.01
C GLU A 101 -7.49 5.27 12.88
N LEU A 102 -7.97 5.42 11.63
CA LEU A 102 -9.25 6.04 11.27
C LEU A 102 -10.17 5.05 10.52
N PRO A 103 -10.69 4.00 11.18
CA PRO A 103 -11.50 2.97 10.51
C PRO A 103 -12.84 3.48 9.94
N GLY A 104 -13.34 4.61 10.45
CA GLY A 104 -14.58 5.25 9.99
C GLY A 104 -14.37 6.36 8.96
N LEU A 105 -13.15 6.52 8.42
CA LEU A 105 -12.87 7.55 7.43
C LEU A 105 -13.78 7.35 6.22
N ALA A 106 -14.56 8.38 5.88
CA ALA A 106 -15.38 8.38 4.69
C ALA A 106 -14.47 8.46 3.46
N LEU A 107 -14.56 7.45 2.60
CA LEU A 107 -13.80 7.37 1.37
C LEU A 107 -14.77 7.45 0.19
N SER A 108 -14.50 8.33 -0.77
CA SER A 108 -15.07 8.18 -2.10
C SER A 108 -14.37 7.01 -2.80
N GLY A 109 -15.12 6.26 -3.62
CA GLY A 109 -14.61 5.09 -4.33
C GLY A 109 -13.37 5.38 -5.18
N PRO A 110 -12.66 4.33 -5.63
CA PRO A 110 -11.36 4.49 -6.25
C PRO A 110 -11.45 5.28 -7.55
N THR A 111 -10.70 6.38 -7.64
CA THR A 111 -10.46 7.07 -8.90
C THR A 111 -9.41 6.28 -9.67
N VAL A 112 -9.80 5.68 -10.79
CA VAL A 112 -8.85 5.04 -11.71
C VAL A 112 -8.25 6.12 -12.61
N VAL A 113 -6.95 6.31 -12.51
CA VAL A 113 -6.16 7.16 -13.40
C VAL A 113 -5.20 6.28 -14.18
N SER A 114 -5.26 6.35 -15.50
CA SER A 114 -4.24 5.84 -16.41
C SER A 114 -3.64 7.03 -17.11
N GLU A 115 -2.31 7.09 -17.19
CA GLU A 115 -1.68 7.90 -18.23
C GLU A 115 -2.09 7.27 -19.57
N VAL A 116 -2.64 8.09 -20.47
CA VAL A 116 -2.93 7.71 -21.85
C VAL A 116 -1.79 8.21 -22.72
#